data_AF-A0AAD8HXS3-F1
#
_entry.id   AF-A0AAD8HXS3-F1
#
_cell.length_a   1.000
_cell.length_b   1.000
_cell.length_c   1.000
_cell.angle_alpha   90.00
_cell.angle_beta   90.00
_cell.angle_gamma   90.00
#
_symmetry.space_group_name_H-M   'P 1'
#
loop_
_entity.id
_entity.type
_entity.pdbx_description
1 polymer ?
#
loop_
_entity_poly.entity_id
_entity_poly.type
_entity_poly.pdbx_seq_one_letter_code
_entity_poly.pdbx_strand_id
1 'polypeptide(L)'
;MNHKIKTIQFFGRTTPIILQNDNGPCPLLAICNVLLLKNNLNLSLDVWEISQERLLSLVAETRMQGMLRTNNRTLADAIDLLPRLTTGIDVNIKFKGITEFEFTRECAIFDLLDIPLYHGWIVDPQKLKARKGDIEEETELLRAMKLSEAEVPLMQDNHQINILILRLASSTFIQSCISRQ
;
A
#
# COMPACT_ATOMS: atom_id res chain seq x y z
N MET A 1 -22.58 -11.58 3.77
CA MET A 1 -22.56 -11.45 2.29
C MET A 1 -22.08 -12.78 1.70
N ASN A 2 -22.64 -13.23 0.56
CA ASN A 2 -22.20 -14.48 -0.08
C ASN A 2 -21.29 -14.21 -1.28
N HIS A 3 -20.32 -15.09 -1.49
CA HIS A 3 -19.37 -15.05 -2.59
C HIS A 3 -19.51 -16.28 -3.47
N LYS A 4 -19.51 -16.07 -4.79
CA LYS A 4 -19.58 -17.17 -5.76
C LYS A 4 -18.28 -17.97 -5.80
N ILE A 5 -18.38 -19.26 -6.06
CA ILE A 5 -17.24 -20.16 -6.22
C ILE A 5 -17.13 -20.56 -7.69
N LYS A 6 -15.90 -20.57 -8.19
CA LYS A 6 -15.55 -21.11 -9.51
C LYS A 6 -14.54 -22.22 -9.34
N THR A 7 -14.80 -23.35 -9.97
CA THR A 7 -13.84 -24.46 -10.02
C THR A 7 -12.85 -24.27 -11.15
N ILE A 8 -11.56 -24.47 -10.89
CA ILE A 8 -10.47 -24.40 -11.86
C ILE A 8 -9.60 -25.65 -11.81
N GLN A 9 -8.82 -25.88 -12.88
CA GLN A 9 -7.74 -26.86 -12.88
C GLN A 9 -6.43 -26.14 -12.50
N PHE A 10 -5.81 -26.53 -11.40
CA PHE A 10 -4.59 -25.92 -10.87
C PHE A 10 -3.57 -27.00 -10.52
N PHE A 11 -2.46 -27.04 -11.28
CA PHE A 11 -1.42 -28.08 -11.17
C PHE A 11 -1.97 -29.52 -11.11
N GLY A 12 -2.91 -29.84 -12.00
CA GLY A 12 -3.52 -31.18 -12.09
C GLY A 12 -4.55 -31.49 -10.99
N ARG A 13 -4.92 -30.50 -10.17
CA ARG A 13 -5.97 -30.62 -9.15
C ARG A 13 -7.18 -29.78 -9.54
N THR A 14 -8.36 -30.33 -9.30
CA THR A 14 -9.61 -29.57 -9.32
C THR A 14 -9.67 -28.73 -8.04
N THR A 15 -9.58 -27.40 -8.17
CA THR A 15 -9.49 -26.49 -7.03
C THR A 15 -10.58 -25.41 -7.12
N PRO A 16 -11.39 -25.22 -6.07
CA PRO A 16 -12.33 -24.10 -6.00
C PRO A 16 -11.58 -22.80 -5.72
N ILE A 17 -12.00 -21.71 -6.37
CA ILE A 17 -11.59 -20.34 -6.07
C ILE A 17 -12.83 -19.49 -5.80
N ILE A 18 -12.69 -18.52 -4.93
CA ILE A 18 -13.76 -17.62 -4.52
C ILE A 18 -13.68 -16.34 -5.35
N LEU A 19 -14.82 -15.93 -5.89
CA LEU A 19 -14.95 -14.73 -6.71
C LEU A 19 -15.34 -13.52 -5.86
N GLN A 20 -14.79 -12.37 -6.25
CA GLN A 20 -15.15 -11.09 -5.64
C GLN A 20 -16.46 -10.57 -6.24
N ASN A 21 -17.32 -10.02 -5.38
CA ASN A 21 -18.48 -9.22 -5.78
C ASN A 21 -18.09 -7.73 -5.75
N ASP A 22 -18.90 -6.87 -6.37
CA ASP A 22 -18.72 -5.42 -6.25
C ASP A 22 -18.71 -4.98 -4.78
N ASN A 23 -17.66 -4.27 -4.36
CA ASN A 23 -17.40 -3.85 -2.97
C ASN A 23 -17.11 -4.97 -1.95
N GLY A 24 -16.81 -6.20 -2.40
CA GLY A 24 -16.46 -7.30 -1.50
C GLY A 24 -15.09 -7.15 -0.81
N PRO A 25 -14.84 -7.85 0.31
CA PRO A 25 -13.59 -7.77 1.07
C PRO A 25 -12.43 -8.45 0.33
N CYS A 26 -11.82 -7.73 -0.60
CA CYS A 26 -10.70 -8.20 -1.42
C CYS A 26 -9.56 -8.87 -0.59
N PRO A 27 -9.13 -8.32 0.58
CA PRO A 27 -8.06 -8.95 1.36
C PRO A 27 -8.41 -10.34 1.88
N LEU A 28 -9.63 -10.55 2.39
CA LEU A 28 -10.09 -11.85 2.85
C LEU A 28 -10.12 -12.87 1.70
N LEU A 29 -10.65 -12.48 0.55
CA LEU A 29 -10.76 -13.35 -0.62
C LEU A 29 -9.39 -13.73 -1.17
N ALA A 30 -8.45 -12.79 -1.21
CA ALA A 30 -7.07 -13.04 -1.62
C ALA A 30 -6.41 -14.11 -0.73
N ILE A 31 -6.54 -13.96 0.59
CA ILE A 31 -6.02 -14.93 1.57
C ILE A 31 -6.65 -16.31 1.36
N CYS A 32 -7.99 -16.39 1.28
CA CYS A 32 -8.69 -17.66 1.11
C CYS A 32 -8.25 -18.37 -0.18
N ASN A 33 -8.15 -17.63 -1.29
CA ASN A 33 -7.71 -18.17 -2.58
C ASN A 33 -6.27 -18.68 -2.54
N VAL A 34 -5.34 -17.96 -1.91
CA VAL A 34 -3.97 -18.45 -1.72
C VAL A 34 -3.96 -19.77 -0.94
N LEU A 35 -4.73 -19.87 0.15
CA LEU A 35 -4.79 -21.09 0.96
C LEU A 35 -5.43 -22.26 0.23
N LEU A 36 -6.48 -22.02 -0.57
CA LEU A 36 -7.10 -23.02 -1.44
C LEU A 36 -6.10 -23.55 -2.48
N LEU A 37 -5.37 -22.66 -3.14
CA LEU A 37 -4.36 -23.01 -4.14
C LEU A 37 -3.18 -23.77 -3.50
N LYS A 38 -2.78 -23.41 -2.28
CA LYS A 38 -1.76 -24.13 -1.50
C LYS A 38 -2.22 -25.51 -0.98
N ASN A 39 -3.50 -25.86 -1.10
CA ASN A 39 -4.10 -27.04 -0.47
C ASN A 39 -4.22 -26.98 1.06
N ASN A 40 -4.12 -25.78 1.63
CA ASN A 40 -4.18 -25.59 3.07
C ASN A 40 -5.62 -25.41 3.55
N LEU A 41 -6.50 -24.90 2.68
CA LEU A 41 -7.94 -24.74 2.93
C LEU A 41 -8.71 -25.68 2.00
N ASN A 42 -9.80 -26.27 2.50
CA ASN A 42 -10.65 -27.18 1.72
C ASN A 42 -12.09 -26.66 1.66
N LEU A 43 -12.65 -26.64 0.46
CA LEU A 43 -14.06 -26.36 0.18
C LEU A 43 -14.63 -27.51 -0.65
N SER A 44 -15.88 -27.90 -0.36
CA SER A 44 -16.58 -28.89 -1.16
C SER A 44 -16.77 -28.38 -2.59
N LEU A 45 -16.58 -29.27 -3.57
CA LEU A 45 -16.75 -28.97 -4.99
C LEU A 45 -18.23 -28.81 -5.39
N ASP A 46 -19.16 -29.25 -4.54
CA ASP A 46 -20.61 -29.17 -4.78
C ASP A 46 -21.21 -27.81 -4.37
N VAL A 47 -20.38 -26.92 -3.83
CA VAL A 47 -20.79 -25.62 -3.31
C VAL A 47 -20.46 -24.53 -4.32
N TRP A 48 -21.47 -23.76 -4.72
CA TRP A 48 -21.35 -22.66 -5.69
C TRP A 48 -21.33 -21.27 -5.05
N GLU A 49 -21.64 -21.18 -3.76
CA GLU A 49 -21.62 -19.95 -2.96
C GLU A 49 -21.19 -20.20 -1.51
N ILE A 50 -20.51 -19.23 -0.90
CA ILE A 50 -20.06 -19.29 0.48
C ILE A 50 -20.24 -17.96 1.18
N SER A 51 -20.67 -17.98 2.45
CA SER A 51 -20.82 -16.75 3.23
C SER A 51 -19.47 -16.22 3.73
N GLN A 52 -19.36 -14.91 3.86
CA GLN A 52 -18.19 -14.23 4.42
C GLN A 52 -17.84 -14.73 5.82
N GLU A 53 -18.85 -15.00 6.65
CA GLU A 53 -18.67 -15.53 8.01
C GLU A 53 -18.02 -16.92 7.96
N ARG A 54 -18.43 -17.77 7.02
CA ARG A 54 -17.82 -19.09 6.84
C ARG A 54 -16.38 -18.99 6.34
N LEU A 55 -16.07 -18.03 5.47
CA LEU A 55 -14.69 -17.77 5.03
C LEU A 55 -13.79 -17.38 6.21
N LEU A 56 -14.24 -16.49 7.08
CA LEU A 56 -13.52 -16.11 8.29
C LEU A 56 -13.26 -17.32 9.20
N SER A 57 -14.29 -18.15 9.42
CA SER A 57 -14.14 -19.38 10.22
C SER A 57 -13.10 -20.32 9.61
N LEU A 58 -13.15 -20.54 8.28
CA LEU A 58 -12.20 -21.40 7.60
C LEU A 58 -10.76 -20.88 7.73
N VAL A 59 -10.53 -19.59 7.54
CA VAL A 59 -9.18 -19.00 7.73
C VAL A 59 -8.67 -19.22 9.15
N ALA A 60 -9.52 -19.00 10.16
CA ALA A 60 -9.17 -19.27 11.57
C ALA A 60 -8.84 -20.76 11.81
N GLU A 61 -9.61 -21.68 11.23
CA GLU A 61 -9.41 -23.14 11.32
C GLU A 61 -8.10 -23.58 10.63
N THR A 62 -7.76 -23.04 9.45
CA THR A 62 -6.55 -23.40 8.67
C THR A 62 -5.27 -23.30 9.49
N ARG A 63 -5.22 -22.32 10.40
CA ARG A 63 -4.04 -22.05 11.23
C ARG A 63 -3.85 -23.09 12.34
N MET A 64 -4.91 -23.80 12.76
CA MET A 64 -4.80 -24.84 13.80
C MET A 64 -3.94 -26.03 13.34
N GLN A 65 -3.90 -26.34 12.04
CA GLN A 65 -3.15 -27.49 11.53
C GLN A 65 -1.64 -27.22 11.37
N GLY A 66 -1.25 -25.97 11.09
CA GLY A 66 0.16 -25.56 11.06
C GLY A 66 0.77 -25.32 12.45
N MET A 67 -0.07 -25.29 13.50
CA MET A 67 0.27 -24.72 14.80
C MET A 67 0.22 -25.72 15.96
N LEU A 68 0.96 -26.82 15.85
CA LEU A 68 1.44 -27.53 17.05
C LEU A 68 2.65 -26.83 17.71
N ARG A 69 3.03 -25.61 17.28
CA ARG A 69 4.36 -25.03 17.58
C ARG A 69 4.43 -23.56 18.06
N THR A 70 3.34 -22.80 18.17
CA THR A 70 3.44 -21.42 18.74
C THR A 70 2.35 -21.10 19.76
N ASN A 71 2.73 -20.21 20.67
CA ASN A 71 2.10 -19.85 21.93
C ASN A 71 0.63 -19.39 21.74
N ASN A 72 -0.28 -19.86 22.60
CA ASN A 72 -1.72 -19.52 22.57
C ASN A 72 -2.05 -18.00 22.51
N ARG A 73 -1.14 -17.13 22.99
CA ARG A 73 -1.35 -15.66 22.99
C ARG A 73 -1.34 -15.05 21.59
N THR A 74 -0.40 -15.43 20.74
CA THR A 74 -0.29 -14.92 19.35
C THR A 74 -1.46 -15.38 18.48
N LEU A 75 -2.14 -16.46 18.86
CA LEU A 75 -3.34 -16.94 18.18
C LEU A 75 -4.57 -16.10 18.51
N ALA A 76 -4.76 -15.71 19.78
CA ALA A 76 -5.87 -14.84 20.17
C ALA A 76 -5.76 -13.48 19.46
N ASP A 77 -4.56 -12.89 19.47
CA ASP A 77 -4.29 -11.61 18.80
C ASP A 77 -4.57 -11.67 17.29
N ALA A 78 -4.31 -12.81 16.65
CA ALA A 78 -4.59 -13.02 15.24
C ALA A 78 -6.08 -13.15 14.92
N ILE A 79 -6.82 -13.85 15.78
CA ILE A 79 -8.27 -14.00 15.63
C ILE A 79 -8.94 -12.64 15.76
N ASP A 80 -8.44 -11.79 16.65
CA ASP A 80 -8.94 -10.41 16.83
C ASP A 80 -8.68 -9.53 15.59
N LEU A 81 -7.70 -9.87 14.75
CA LEU A 81 -7.38 -9.14 13.52
C LEU A 81 -8.17 -9.62 12.29
N LEU A 82 -8.69 -10.85 12.27
CA LEU A 82 -9.43 -11.42 11.13
C LEU A 82 -10.65 -10.59 10.69
N PRO A 83 -11.48 -10.02 11.60
CA PRO A 83 -12.62 -9.21 11.18
C PRO A 83 -12.22 -8.01 10.31
N ARG A 84 -11.00 -7.48 10.49
CA ARG A 84 -10.50 -6.32 9.76
C ARG A 84 -10.23 -6.60 8.29
N LEU A 85 -9.98 -7.86 7.93
CA LEU A 85 -9.89 -8.29 6.53
C LEU A 85 -11.18 -8.02 5.75
N THR A 86 -12.32 -7.89 6.44
CA THR A 86 -13.62 -7.67 5.82
C THR A 86 -13.91 -6.21 5.49
N THR A 87 -13.23 -5.27 6.16
CA THR A 87 -13.45 -3.83 5.98
C THR A 87 -12.37 -3.17 5.12
N GLY A 88 -11.30 -3.90 4.80
CA GLY A 88 -10.12 -3.37 4.12
C GLY A 88 -8.91 -3.33 5.06
N ILE A 89 -7.72 -3.44 4.47
CA ILE A 89 -6.45 -3.35 5.19
C ILE A 89 -5.76 -2.06 4.74
N ASP A 90 -5.42 -1.20 5.69
CA ASP A 90 -4.53 -0.08 5.45
C ASP A 90 -3.08 -0.60 5.40
N VAL A 91 -2.48 -0.51 4.21
CA VAL A 91 -1.07 -0.84 4.00
C VAL A 91 -0.32 0.44 3.66
N ASN A 92 0.76 0.70 4.36
CA ASN A 92 1.69 1.77 3.98
C ASN A 92 2.91 1.14 3.30
N ILE A 93 3.14 1.53 2.05
CA ILE A 93 4.21 0.98 1.21
C ILE A 93 5.41 1.91 1.19
N LYS A 94 6.60 1.37 1.01
CA LYS A 94 7.83 2.14 0.79
C LYS A 94 8.30 1.91 -0.63
N PHE A 95 8.63 2.97 -1.34
CA PHE A 95 8.98 2.89 -2.77
C PHE A 95 10.37 2.31 -3.08
N LYS A 96 11.01 1.63 -2.11
CA LYS A 96 12.39 1.12 -2.20
C LYS A 96 12.50 -0.29 -2.78
N GLY A 97 11.45 -1.11 -2.70
CA GLY A 97 11.47 -2.51 -3.14
C GLY A 97 10.07 -3.13 -3.13
N ILE A 98 9.92 -4.32 -3.71
CA ILE A 98 8.59 -4.96 -3.88
C ILE A 98 7.99 -5.50 -2.58
N THR A 99 8.80 -5.74 -1.55
CA THR A 99 8.41 -6.30 -0.24
C THR A 99 8.40 -5.25 0.86
N GLU A 100 8.55 -3.97 0.52
CA GLU A 100 8.86 -2.93 1.49
C GLU A 100 7.59 -2.25 2.02
N PHE A 101 7.14 -2.65 3.20
CA PHE A 101 5.99 -2.06 3.89
C PHE A 101 6.42 -1.39 5.21
N GLU A 102 5.65 -0.43 5.69
CA GLU A 102 5.66 -0.08 7.10
C GLU A 102 4.96 -1.20 7.88
N PHE A 103 5.49 -1.54 9.04
CA PHE A 103 4.85 -2.54 9.89
C PHE A 103 3.57 -1.96 10.46
N THR A 104 2.45 -2.60 10.12
CA THR A 104 1.14 -2.35 10.72
C THR A 104 0.63 -3.65 11.35
N ARG A 105 -0.27 -3.56 12.34
CA ARG A 105 -0.79 -4.76 13.04
C ARG A 105 -1.56 -5.67 12.09
N GLU A 106 -2.20 -5.08 11.10
CA GLU A 106 -3.01 -5.71 10.08
C GLU A 106 -2.13 -6.49 9.11
N CYS A 107 -0.93 -5.99 8.79
CA CYS A 107 0.05 -6.71 7.97
C CYS A 107 0.56 -8.00 8.63
N ALA A 108 0.56 -8.06 9.97
CA ALA A 108 1.03 -9.24 10.71
C ALA A 108 0.22 -10.52 10.37
N ILE A 109 -1.00 -10.39 9.86
CA ILE A 109 -1.82 -11.53 9.44
C ILE A 109 -1.21 -12.30 8.26
N PHE A 110 -0.49 -11.60 7.38
CA PHE A 110 0.15 -12.21 6.22
C PHE A 110 1.35 -13.04 6.65
N ASP A 111 2.18 -12.52 7.56
CA ASP A 111 3.29 -13.26 8.16
C ASP A 111 2.79 -14.49 8.93
N LEU A 112 1.69 -14.32 9.65
CA LEU A 112 1.03 -15.36 10.42
C LEU A 112 0.53 -16.51 9.52
N LEU A 113 0.03 -16.20 8.34
CA LEU A 113 -0.51 -17.17 7.38
C LEU A 113 0.55 -17.70 6.41
N ASP A 114 1.82 -17.29 6.57
CA ASP A 114 2.91 -17.60 5.64
C ASP A 114 2.55 -17.20 4.19
N ILE A 115 2.04 -15.98 4.04
CA ILE A 115 1.67 -15.38 2.75
C ILE A 115 2.54 -14.14 2.55
N PRO A 116 3.49 -14.14 1.61
CA PRO A 116 4.27 -12.93 1.33
C PRO A 116 3.40 -11.86 0.67
N LEU A 117 3.53 -10.61 1.12
CA LEU A 117 2.86 -9.45 0.55
C LEU A 117 3.82 -8.69 -0.38
N TYR A 118 3.31 -8.22 -1.52
CA TYR A 118 4.10 -7.49 -2.52
C TYR A 118 3.38 -6.23 -3.03
N HIS A 119 4.14 -5.24 -3.47
CA HIS A 119 3.65 -4.09 -4.23
C HIS A 119 4.57 -3.76 -5.42
N GLY A 120 4.01 -3.13 -6.45
CA GLY A 120 4.77 -2.70 -7.65
C GLY A 120 5.16 -1.22 -7.66
N TRP A 121 4.75 -0.46 -6.63
CA TRP A 121 5.00 0.96 -6.57
C TRP A 121 6.44 1.24 -6.14
N ILE A 122 7.36 1.25 -7.11
CA ILE A 122 8.81 1.42 -6.90
C ILE A 122 9.28 2.61 -7.72
N VAL A 123 10.20 3.41 -7.15
CA VAL A 123 10.83 4.49 -7.92
C VAL A 123 11.79 3.90 -8.93
N ASP A 124 11.67 4.34 -10.19
CA ASP A 124 12.61 4.00 -11.25
C ASP A 124 14.04 4.42 -10.89
N PRO A 125 14.98 3.47 -10.71
CA PRO A 125 16.36 3.78 -10.33
C PRO A 125 17.10 4.64 -11.36
N GLN A 126 16.66 4.64 -12.62
CA GLN A 126 17.27 5.45 -13.68
C GLN A 126 16.86 6.92 -13.55
N LYS A 127 15.65 7.21 -13.06
CA LYS A 127 15.19 8.58 -12.80
C LYS A 127 15.87 9.21 -11.59
N LEU A 128 16.30 8.42 -10.60
CA LEU A 128 17.11 8.90 -9.49
C LEU A 128 18.49 9.42 -9.93
N LYS A 129 19.00 8.93 -11.07
CA LYS A 129 20.29 9.37 -11.65
C LYS A 129 20.16 10.54 -12.62
N ALA A 130 18.94 10.94 -12.95
CA ALA A 130 18.67 11.84 -14.06
C ALA A 130 17.75 13.00 -13.66
N ARG A 131 18.27 13.91 -12.82
CA ARG A 131 18.15 15.35 -13.07
C ARG A 131 19.45 16.03 -12.68
N LYS A 132 20.45 15.99 -13.57
CA LYS A 132 21.62 16.89 -13.49
C LYS A 132 21.20 18.36 -13.44
N GLY A 133 20.03 18.71 -14.00
CA GLY A 133 19.43 20.04 -13.92
C GLY A 133 18.85 20.43 -12.56
N ASP A 134 18.49 19.47 -11.69
CA ASP A 134 17.95 19.80 -10.35
C ASP A 134 19.04 20.33 -9.43
N ILE A 135 20.27 19.83 -9.55
CA ILE A 135 21.38 20.28 -8.71
C ILE A 135 21.77 21.71 -9.09
N GLU A 136 21.75 22.04 -10.38
CA GLU A 136 22.00 23.41 -10.86
C GLU A 136 20.86 24.35 -10.44
N GLU A 137 19.59 23.96 -10.62
CA GLU A 137 18.44 24.74 -10.13
C GLU A 137 18.44 24.92 -8.60
N GLU A 138 18.74 23.87 -7.83
CA GLU A 138 18.81 23.95 -6.37
C GLU A 138 19.97 24.84 -5.92
N THR A 139 21.13 24.74 -6.58
CA THR A 139 22.26 25.64 -6.29
C THR A 139 21.97 27.09 -6.67
N GLU A 140 21.22 27.33 -7.75
CA GLU A 140 20.82 28.66 -8.19
C GLU A 140 19.73 29.26 -7.29
N LEU A 141 18.76 28.45 -6.85
CA LEU A 141 17.76 28.80 -5.83
C LEU A 141 18.42 29.15 -4.49
N LEU A 142 19.37 28.33 -4.02
CA LEU A 142 20.14 28.59 -2.80
C LEU A 142 21.00 29.86 -2.93
N ARG A 143 21.52 30.16 -4.13
CA ARG A 143 22.30 31.37 -4.40
C ARG A 143 21.41 32.61 -4.45
N ALA A 144 20.23 32.51 -5.04
CA ALA A 144 19.22 33.57 -5.07
C ALA A 144 18.67 33.89 -3.68
N MET A 145 18.41 32.87 -2.85
CA MET A 145 18.03 33.05 -1.44
C MET A 145 19.11 33.80 -0.66
N LYS A 146 20.38 33.37 -0.78
CA LYS A 146 21.50 34.03 -0.10
C LYS A 146 21.75 35.47 -0.56
N LEU A 147 21.53 35.78 -1.85
CA LEU A 147 21.61 37.16 -2.34
C LEU A 147 20.50 38.03 -1.75
N SER A 148 19.28 37.49 -1.64
CA SER A 148 18.15 38.21 -1.05
C SER A 148 18.28 38.45 0.45
N GLU A 149 18.98 37.57 1.17
CA GLU A 149 19.31 37.75 2.59
C GLU A 149 20.43 38.79 2.80
N ALA A 150 21.36 38.92 1.85
CA ALA A 150 22.46 39.88 1.90
C ALA A 150 22.07 41.31 1.46
N GLU A 151 20.96 41.46 0.72
CA GLU A 151 20.40 42.75 0.28
C GLU A 151 19.26 43.26 1.17
N VAL A 152 19.22 42.89 2.46
CA VAL A 152 18.36 43.56 3.43
C VAL A 152 19.15 44.63 4.19
N PRO A 153 19.41 45.83 3.62
CA PRO A 153 19.40 47.02 4.45
C PRO A 153 18.03 47.08 5.12
N LEU A 154 18.00 47.38 6.41
CA LEU A 154 16.80 47.66 7.19
C LEU A 154 15.87 48.62 6.41
N MET A 155 14.92 48.09 5.64
CA MET A 155 14.01 48.89 4.81
C MET A 155 12.62 48.88 5.44
N GLN A 156 12.24 50.02 6.01
CA GLN A 156 11.03 50.23 6.80
C GLN A 156 9.77 50.57 5.98
N ASP A 157 9.73 50.29 4.67
CA ASP A 157 8.61 50.74 3.83
C ASP A 157 7.86 49.60 3.13
N ASN A 158 6.58 49.43 3.53
CA ASN A 158 5.64 48.41 3.04
C ASN A 158 5.38 48.46 1.52
N HIS A 159 5.73 49.57 0.85
CA HIS A 159 5.51 49.71 -0.59
C HIS A 159 6.52 48.92 -1.43
N GLN A 160 7.74 48.68 -0.92
CA GLN A 160 8.79 47.95 -1.66
C GLN A 160 8.66 46.42 -1.52
N ILE A 161 8.07 45.92 -0.43
CA ILE A 161 7.78 44.47 -0.25
C ILE A 161 6.85 43.96 -1.35
N ASN A 162 5.82 44.74 -1.71
CA ASN A 162 4.90 44.38 -2.79
C ASN A 162 5.57 44.30 -4.16
N ILE A 163 6.61 45.09 -4.42
CA ILE A 163 7.35 45.07 -5.69
C ILE A 163 8.23 43.81 -5.79
N LEU A 164 8.81 43.35 -4.68
CA LEU A 164 9.61 42.12 -4.65
C LEU A 164 8.74 40.86 -4.84
N ILE A 165 7.57 40.81 -4.19
CA ILE A 165 6.60 39.72 -4.35
C ILE A 165 6.08 39.67 -5.80
N LEU A 166 5.78 40.81 -6.42
CA LEU A 166 5.33 40.89 -7.81
C LEU A 166 6.41 40.45 -8.82
N ARG A 167 7.70 40.71 -8.54
CA ARG A 167 8.81 40.24 -9.38
C ARG A 167 9.05 38.73 -9.26
N LEU A 168 8.86 38.15 -8.08
CA LEU A 168 8.93 36.69 -7.88
C LEU A 168 7.75 35.97 -8.54
N ALA A 169 6.55 36.54 -8.48
CA ALA A 169 5.36 36.00 -9.17
C ALA A 169 5.41 36.12 -10.70
N SER A 170 6.17 37.10 -11.22
CA SER A 170 6.40 37.29 -12.66
C SER A 170 7.61 36.51 -13.19
N SER A 171 8.33 35.82 -12.31
CA SER A 171 9.38 34.89 -12.72
C SER A 171 8.75 33.74 -13.49
N THR A 172 9.27 33.50 -14.71
CA THR A 172 8.85 32.41 -15.61
C THR A 172 8.86 31.04 -14.93
N PHE A 173 9.62 30.89 -13.84
CA PHE A 173 9.69 29.72 -12.99
C PHE A 173 8.36 29.37 -12.30
N ILE A 174 7.70 30.33 -11.64
CA ILE A 174 6.43 30.07 -10.91
C ILE A 174 5.26 29.84 -11.89
N GLN A 175 5.23 30.56 -13.02
CA GLN A 175 4.23 30.32 -14.06
C GLN A 175 4.36 28.92 -14.69
N SER A 176 5.56 28.35 -14.76
CA SER A 176 5.75 26.98 -15.26
C SER A 176 5.28 25.91 -14.26
N CYS A 177 5.31 26.20 -12.95
CA CYS A 177 4.81 25.30 -11.90
C CYS A 177 3.28 25.32 -11.81
N ILE A 178 2.63 26.46 -12.05
CA ILE A 178 1.16 26.58 -12.03
C ILE A 178 0.51 25.97 -13.29
N SER A 179 1.20 25.99 -14.43
CA SER A 179 0.67 25.46 -15.71
C SER A 179 0.80 23.94 -15.89
N ARG A 180 1.32 23.22 -14.88
CA ARG A 180 1.48 21.75 -14.88
C ARG A 180 0.60 21.02 -13.83
N GLN A 181 -0.52 21.64 -13.42
CA GLN A 181 -1.63 20.96 -12.75
C GLN A 181 -2.83 20.81 -13.68
#